data_AF-A0A3R9RMT5-F1
#
_entry.id   AF-A0A3R9RMT5-F1
#
_cell.length_a   1.000
_cell.length_b   1.000
_cell.length_c   1.000
_cell.angle_alpha   90.00
_cell.angle_beta   90.00
_cell.angle_gamma   90.00
#
_symmetry.space_group_name_H-M   'P 1'
#
loop_
_entity.id
_entity.type
_entity.pdbx_description
1 polymer ?
#
loop_
_entity_poly.entity_id
_entity_poly.type
_entity_poly.pdbx_seq_one_letter_code
_entity_poly.pdbx_strand_id
1 'polypeptide(L)'
;MDPSFFDLVNLALCTAINRICGKERAEEIFKEAGKIMFSLIKSNVIGENPITTLKNIARYLERSGYMERIEIKETDEGLQLDMYGVSVLRSSDTLVRSGMAPSHIMTNIMFAALREAGIEAELRELEIDVDKGHVREIWVFKKD
;
A
#
# COMPACT_ATOMS: atom_id res chain seq x y z
N MET A 1 -17.18 11.72 -0.06
CA MET A 1 -17.47 10.40 -0.68
C MET A 1 -17.69 9.43 0.46
N ASP A 2 -18.69 8.56 0.39
CA ASP A 2 -18.95 7.55 1.41
C ASP A 2 -17.77 6.55 1.44
N PRO A 3 -17.02 6.41 2.55
CA PRO A 3 -15.90 5.47 2.63
C PRO A 3 -16.32 4.03 2.36
N SER A 4 -17.56 3.65 2.69
CA SER A 4 -18.09 2.31 2.42
C SER A 4 -18.27 2.05 0.92
N PHE A 5 -18.57 3.09 0.13
CA PHE A 5 -18.63 2.97 -1.32
C PHE A 5 -17.24 2.76 -1.93
N PHE A 6 -16.22 3.44 -1.41
CA PHE A 6 -14.85 3.24 -1.89
C PHE A 6 -14.33 1.83 -1.56
N ASP A 7 -14.59 1.34 -0.35
CA ASP A 7 -14.27 -0.04 0.05
C ASP A 7 -14.99 -1.08 -0.82
N LEU A 8 -16.28 -0.86 -1.13
CA LEU A 8 -17.06 -1.70 -2.02
C LEU A 8 -16.47 -1.75 -3.44
N VAL A 9 -16.09 -0.59 -4.00
CA VAL A 9 -15.47 -0.51 -5.33
C VAL A 9 -14.12 -1.23 -5.31
N ASN A 10 -13.31 -1.04 -4.27
CA ASN A 10 -12.03 -1.75 -4.14
C ASN A 10 -12.23 -3.27 -4.10
N LEU A 11 -13.19 -3.77 -3.29
CA LEU A 11 -13.51 -5.19 -3.24
C LEU A 11 -13.94 -5.74 -4.61
N ALA A 12 -14.86 -5.04 -5.29
CA ALA A 12 -15.38 -5.46 -6.57
C ALA A 12 -14.28 -5.54 -7.65
N LEU A 13 -13.46 -4.49 -7.77
CA LEU A 13 -12.38 -4.43 -8.75
C LEU A 13 -11.31 -5.49 -8.46
N CYS A 14 -10.83 -5.58 -7.21
CA CYS A 14 -9.81 -6.55 -6.86
C CYS A 14 -10.31 -7.99 -7.07
N THR A 15 -11.55 -8.29 -6.67
CA THR A 15 -12.17 -9.60 -6.88
C THR A 15 -12.28 -9.94 -8.35
N ALA A 16 -12.74 -8.99 -9.18
CA ALA A 16 -12.87 -9.19 -10.62
C ALA A 16 -11.50 -9.50 -11.27
N ILE A 17 -10.48 -8.69 -10.96
CA ILE A 17 -9.12 -8.88 -11.48
C ILE A 17 -8.56 -10.25 -11.07
N ASN A 18 -8.69 -10.62 -9.79
CA ASN A 18 -8.24 -11.92 -9.30
C ASN A 18 -8.96 -13.09 -10.01
N ARG A 19 -10.27 -12.98 -10.24
CA ARG A 19 -11.05 -14.04 -10.92
C ARG A 19 -10.68 -14.18 -12.40
N ILE A 20 -10.39 -13.07 -13.08
CA ILE A 20 -10.08 -13.07 -14.51
C ILE A 20 -8.63 -13.53 -14.75
N CYS A 21 -7.69 -13.02 -13.95
CA CYS A 21 -6.25 -13.15 -14.23
C CYS A 21 -5.54 -14.18 -13.32
N GLY A 22 -6.18 -14.62 -12.23
CA GLY A 22 -5.50 -15.33 -11.15
C GLY A 22 -4.71 -14.39 -10.22
N LYS A 23 -4.31 -14.90 -9.06
CA LYS A 23 -3.67 -14.12 -7.99
C LYS A 23 -2.34 -13.48 -8.43
N GLU A 24 -1.43 -14.28 -8.98
CA GLU A 24 -0.07 -13.81 -9.34
C GLU A 24 -0.13 -12.66 -10.35
N ARG A 25 -0.95 -12.81 -11.40
CA ARG A 25 -1.13 -11.76 -12.41
C ARG A 25 -1.87 -10.54 -11.85
N ALA A 26 -2.78 -10.73 -10.89
CA ALA A 26 -3.40 -9.61 -10.18
C ALA A 26 -2.36 -8.80 -9.38
N GLU A 27 -1.44 -9.45 -8.67
CA GLU A 27 -0.35 -8.77 -7.95
C GLU A 27 0.54 -7.95 -8.89
N GLU A 28 0.85 -8.47 -10.08
CA GLU A 28 1.59 -7.73 -11.11
C GLU A 28 0.84 -6.48 -11.59
N ILE A 29 -0.48 -6.61 -11.84
CA ILE A 29 -1.34 -5.48 -12.22
C ILE A 29 -1.31 -4.41 -11.12
N PHE A 30 -1.42 -4.80 -9.84
CA PHE A 30 -1.42 -3.86 -8.73
C PHE A 30 -0.06 -3.20 -8.50
N LYS A 31 1.04 -3.94 -8.67
CA LYS A 31 2.41 -3.39 -8.67
C LYS A 31 2.55 -2.33 -9.77
N GLU A 32 2.03 -2.59 -10.96
CA GLU A 32 2.07 -1.63 -12.07
C GLU A 32 1.20 -0.40 -11.81
N ALA A 33 0.00 -0.59 -11.26
CA ALA A 33 -0.86 0.50 -10.82
C ALA A 33 -0.15 1.42 -9.81
N GLY A 34 0.60 0.86 -8.85
CA GLY A 34 1.40 1.64 -7.91
C GLY A 34 2.51 2.45 -8.57
N LYS A 35 3.21 1.91 -9.58
CA LYS A 35 4.21 2.67 -10.37
C LYS A 35 3.57 3.83 -11.12
N ILE A 36 2.44 3.58 -11.79
CA ILE A 36 1.71 4.61 -12.51
C ILE A 36 1.27 5.71 -11.54
N MET A 37 0.63 5.34 -10.42
CA MET A 37 0.21 6.30 -9.40
C MET A 37 1.38 7.11 -8.83
N PHE A 38 2.51 6.46 -8.52
CA PHE A 38 3.71 7.18 -8.07
C PHE A 38 4.17 8.20 -9.11
N SER A 39 4.28 7.83 -10.38
CA SER A 39 4.72 8.75 -11.45
C SER A 39 3.80 9.97 -11.59
N LEU A 40 2.49 9.80 -11.40
CA LEU A 40 1.50 10.87 -11.47
C LEU A 40 1.59 11.85 -10.29
N ILE A 41 1.97 11.37 -9.10
CA ILE A 41 2.07 12.22 -7.89
C ILE A 41 3.50 12.70 -7.61
N LYS A 42 4.49 12.15 -8.33
CA LYS A 42 5.93 12.26 -8.04
C LYS A 42 6.40 13.69 -7.77
N SER A 43 6.04 14.63 -8.64
CA SER A 43 6.44 16.04 -8.53
C SER A 43 5.97 16.70 -7.23
N ASN A 44 4.91 16.17 -6.61
CA ASN A 44 4.35 16.70 -5.36
C ASN A 44 4.89 16.00 -4.10
N VAL A 45 5.56 14.84 -4.25
CA VAL A 45 5.93 14.00 -3.12
C VAL A 45 7.43 13.70 -3.03
N ILE A 46 8.22 13.99 -4.07
CA ILE A 46 9.66 13.75 -4.03
C ILE A 46 10.33 14.56 -2.90
N GLY A 47 11.18 13.92 -2.11
CA GLY A 47 11.93 14.52 -1.02
C GLY A 47 13.44 14.44 -1.24
N GLU A 48 14.21 15.01 -0.31
CA GLU A 48 15.69 15.02 -0.37
C GLU A 48 16.31 13.61 -0.26
N ASN A 49 15.58 12.66 0.31
CA ASN A 49 15.99 11.27 0.46
C ASN A 49 14.77 10.33 0.37
N PRO A 50 14.97 9.01 0.25
CA PRO A 50 13.89 8.05 0.07
C PRO A 50 12.88 8.07 1.23
N ILE A 51 13.35 8.14 2.48
CA ILE A 51 12.47 8.19 3.67
C ILE A 51 11.59 9.45 3.66
N THR A 52 12.14 10.60 3.28
CA THR A 52 11.38 11.85 3.15
C THR A 52 10.32 11.73 2.05
N THR A 53 10.66 11.08 0.93
CA THR A 53 9.70 10.77 -0.14
C THR A 53 8.57 9.88 0.37
N LEU A 54 8.86 8.82 1.13
CA LEU A 54 7.85 7.95 1.74
C LEU A 54 6.93 8.73 2.69
N LYS A 55 7.49 9.59 3.55
CA LYS A 55 6.72 10.47 4.45
C LYS A 55 5.84 11.46 3.68
N ASN A 56 6.29 11.94 2.53
CA ASN A 56 5.48 12.80 1.66
C ASN A 56 4.32 12.04 1.01
N ILE A 57 4.56 10.81 0.53
CA ILE A 57 3.52 9.91 0.01
C ILE A 57 2.47 9.62 1.10
N ALA A 58 2.92 9.27 2.31
CA ALA A 58 2.06 9.09 3.48
C ALA A 58 1.12 10.28 3.69
N ARG A 59 1.68 11.49 3.80
CA ARG A 59 0.90 12.73 3.97
C ARG A 59 -0.04 13.01 2.81
N TYR A 60 0.35 12.68 1.57
CA TYR A 60 -0.53 12.81 0.41
C TYR A 60 -1.75 11.90 0.53
N LEU A 61 -1.54 10.63 0.90
CA LEU A 61 -2.61 9.66 1.02
C LEU A 61 -3.53 9.94 2.23
N GLU A 62 -2.99 10.46 3.34
CA GLU A 62 -3.78 10.98 4.47
C GLU A 62 -4.71 12.11 4.03
N ARG A 63 -4.16 13.15 3.36
CA ARG A 63 -4.96 14.28 2.84
C ARG A 63 -5.99 13.86 1.80
N SER A 64 -5.74 12.77 1.06
CA SER A 64 -6.65 12.24 0.05
C SER A 64 -7.79 11.42 0.67
N GLY A 65 -7.75 11.15 1.97
CA GLY A 65 -8.73 10.32 2.67
C GLY A 65 -8.55 8.82 2.44
N TYR A 66 -7.37 8.37 1.95
CA TYR A 66 -7.10 6.94 1.78
C TYR A 66 -6.91 6.24 3.13
N MET A 67 -6.29 6.93 4.10
CA MET A 67 -6.29 6.55 5.51
C MET A 67 -6.29 7.79 6.40
N GLU A 68 -6.62 7.63 7.67
CA GLU A 68 -6.61 8.76 8.63
C GLU A 68 -5.19 9.13 9.06
N ARG A 69 -4.35 8.11 9.31
CA ARG A 69 -2.98 8.30 9.79
C ARG A 69 -2.07 7.14 9.38
N ILE A 70 -0.82 7.43 9.08
CA ILE A 70 0.25 6.43 8.93
C ILE A 70 1.52 6.84 9.67
N GLU A 71 2.08 5.90 10.43
CA GLU A 71 3.34 6.06 11.13
C GLU A 71 4.38 5.18 10.43
N ILE A 72 5.53 5.77 10.06
CA ILE A 72 6.65 5.05 9.42
C ILE A 72 7.82 5.09 10.39
N LYS A 73 8.30 3.91 10.79
CA LYS A 73 9.41 3.72 11.71
C LYS A 73 10.52 2.90 11.04
N GLU A 74 11.75 3.36 11.15
CA GLU A 74 12.92 2.60 10.72
C GLU A 74 13.21 1.44 11.68
N THR A 75 13.59 0.29 11.13
CA THR A 75 14.03 -0.90 11.86
C THR A 75 15.44 -1.27 11.41
N ASP A 76 16.06 -2.25 12.06
CA ASP A 76 17.41 -2.71 11.69
C ASP A 76 17.48 -3.30 10.27
N GLU A 77 16.36 -3.82 9.75
CA GLU A 77 16.29 -4.51 8.47
C GLU A 77 15.47 -3.75 7.40
N GLY A 78 14.75 -2.69 7.77
CA GLY A 78 13.89 -1.96 6.84
C GLY A 78 12.94 -1.00 7.54
N LEU A 79 11.64 -1.17 7.32
CA LEU A 79 10.60 -0.25 7.82
C LEU A 79 9.44 -1.01 8.47
N GLN A 80 8.89 -0.43 9.53
CA GLN A 80 7.58 -0.77 10.07
C GLN A 80 6.61 0.36 9.76
N LEU A 81 5.44 0.02 9.22
CA LEU A 81 4.37 0.96 8.92
C LEU A 81 3.13 0.58 9.72
N ASP A 82 2.62 1.52 10.52
CA ASP A 82 1.36 1.38 11.24
C ASP A 82 0.32 2.36 10.65
N MET A 83 -0.73 1.82 10.06
CA MET A 83 -1.79 2.58 9.38
C MET A 83 -3.09 2.51 10.18
N TYR A 84 -3.81 3.63 10.24
CA TYR A 84 -5.06 3.77 10.99
C TYR A 84 -6.15 4.37 10.09
N GLY A 85 -7.38 3.88 10.25
CA GLY A 85 -8.54 4.40 9.51
C GLY A 85 -8.43 4.18 8.00
N VAL A 86 -7.88 3.05 7.56
CA VAL A 86 -7.70 2.72 6.13
C VAL A 86 -9.07 2.56 5.46
N SER A 87 -9.31 3.36 4.41
CA SER A 87 -10.59 3.41 3.69
C SER A 87 -10.98 2.10 3.00
N VAL A 88 -10.03 1.19 2.79
CA VAL A 88 -10.21 -0.11 2.12
C VAL A 88 -9.95 -1.31 3.06
N LEU A 89 -10.08 -1.11 4.37
CA LEU A 89 -9.67 -2.10 5.38
C LEU A 89 -10.43 -3.43 5.25
N ARG A 90 -11.77 -3.38 5.21
CA ARG A 90 -12.61 -4.59 5.20
C ARG A 90 -12.49 -5.35 3.89
N SER A 91 -12.43 -4.65 2.76
CA SER A 91 -12.17 -5.29 1.46
C SER A 91 -10.79 -5.95 1.43
N SER A 92 -9.76 -5.32 1.98
CA SER A 92 -8.40 -5.89 2.05
C SER A 92 -8.37 -7.16 2.90
N ASP A 93 -8.95 -7.15 4.11
CA ASP A 93 -9.07 -8.34 4.97
C ASP A 93 -9.81 -9.48 4.24
N THR A 94 -10.94 -9.16 3.60
CA THR A 94 -11.75 -10.13 2.86
C THR A 94 -10.96 -10.79 1.73
N LEU A 95 -10.21 -10.01 0.95
CA LEU A 95 -9.39 -10.50 -0.16
C LEU A 95 -8.27 -11.42 0.35
N VAL A 96 -7.53 -10.99 1.39
CA VAL A 96 -6.45 -11.78 2.00
C VAL A 96 -6.97 -13.11 2.54
N ARG A 97 -8.06 -13.09 3.32
CA ARG A 97 -8.69 -14.31 3.84
C ARG A 97 -9.20 -15.25 2.76
N SER A 98 -9.57 -14.71 1.60
CA SER A 98 -10.03 -15.48 0.45
C SER A 98 -8.89 -15.99 -0.44
N GLY A 99 -7.62 -15.79 -0.03
CA GLY A 99 -6.45 -16.16 -0.82
C GLY A 99 -6.25 -15.31 -2.08
N MET A 100 -6.95 -14.19 -2.21
CA MET A 100 -6.84 -13.25 -3.32
C MET A 100 -5.81 -12.17 -3.00
N ALA A 101 -5.26 -11.57 -4.06
CA ALA A 101 -4.38 -10.41 -3.92
C ALA A 101 -5.22 -9.15 -3.68
N PRO A 102 -5.04 -8.41 -2.58
CA PRO A 102 -5.54 -7.06 -2.47
C PRO A 102 -4.66 -6.09 -3.28
N SER A 103 -5.18 -4.88 -3.52
CA SER A 103 -4.50 -3.89 -4.37
C SER A 103 -3.20 -3.34 -3.77
N HIS A 104 -3.06 -3.34 -2.43
CA HIS A 104 -1.89 -2.82 -1.74
C HIS A 104 -1.42 -1.45 -2.30
N ILE A 105 -2.35 -0.54 -2.59
CA ILE A 105 -2.04 0.71 -3.32
C ILE A 105 -0.94 1.52 -2.63
N MET A 106 -1.07 1.73 -1.32
CA MET A 106 -0.05 2.43 -0.52
C MET A 106 1.32 1.75 -0.67
N THR A 107 1.40 0.46 -0.38
CA THR A 107 2.63 -0.34 -0.44
C THR A 107 3.25 -0.29 -1.84
N ASN A 108 2.46 -0.46 -2.90
CA ASN A 108 2.95 -0.47 -4.27
C ASN A 108 3.44 0.90 -4.76
N ILE A 109 2.82 2.01 -4.32
CA ILE A 109 3.31 3.37 -4.58
C ILE A 109 4.64 3.60 -3.87
N MET A 110 4.73 3.25 -2.59
CA MET A 110 5.95 3.44 -1.79
C MET A 110 7.10 2.56 -2.27
N PHE A 111 6.83 1.31 -2.65
CA PHE A 111 7.81 0.42 -3.28
C PHE A 111 8.26 0.95 -4.64
N ALA A 112 7.39 1.58 -5.43
CA ALA A 112 7.81 2.23 -6.66
C ALA A 112 8.79 3.39 -6.39
N ALA A 113 8.55 4.18 -5.35
CA ALA A 113 9.45 5.25 -4.93
C ALA A 113 10.81 4.73 -4.44
N LEU A 114 10.82 3.65 -3.64
CA LEU A 114 12.06 3.01 -3.17
C LEU A 114 12.89 2.47 -4.33
N ARG A 115 12.26 1.74 -5.26
CA ARG A 115 12.97 1.19 -6.43
C ARG A 115 13.60 2.27 -7.30
N GLU A 116 12.92 3.39 -7.49
CA GLU A 116 13.49 4.51 -8.25
C GLU A 116 14.71 5.13 -7.55
N ALA A 117 14.76 5.05 -6.22
CA ALA A 117 15.93 5.41 -5.43
C ALA A 117 17.00 4.31 -5.34
N GLY A 118 16.85 3.21 -6.06
CA GLY A 118 17.76 2.07 -6.04
C GLY A 118 17.64 1.18 -4.80
N ILE A 119 16.52 1.24 -4.07
CA ILE A 119 16.27 0.42 -2.89
C ILE A 119 15.19 -0.62 -3.23
N GLU A 120 15.56 -1.90 -3.17
CA GLU A 120 14.60 -2.99 -3.26
C GLU A 120 14.07 -3.32 -1.85
N ALA A 121 12.75 -3.47 -1.74
CA ALA A 121 12.07 -3.80 -0.49
C ALA A 121 11.01 -4.88 -0.72
N GLU A 122 10.75 -5.68 0.31
CA GLU A 122 9.68 -6.67 0.31
C GLU A 122 8.83 -6.59 1.58
N LEU A 123 7.53 -6.83 1.42
CA LEU A 123 6.59 -6.97 2.52
C LEU A 123 6.78 -8.35 3.14
N ARG A 124 7.28 -8.39 4.38
CA ARG A 124 7.57 -9.62 5.12
C ARG A 124 6.40 -10.05 5.98
N GLU A 125 5.77 -9.09 6.67
CA GLU A 125 4.65 -9.35 7.57
C GLU A 125 3.54 -8.35 7.33
N LEU A 126 2.31 -8.84 7.38
CA LEU A 126 1.08 -8.05 7.24
C LEU A 126 0.12 -8.49 8.35
N GLU A 127 -0.23 -7.55 9.22
CA GLU A 127 -1.26 -7.73 10.24
C GLU A 127 -2.43 -6.79 9.93
N ILE A 128 -3.65 -7.33 9.89
CA ILE A 128 -4.87 -6.54 9.68
C ILE A 128 -5.78 -6.75 10.89
N ASP A 129 -6.04 -5.67 11.64
CA ASP A 129 -6.97 -5.63 12.75
C ASP A 129 -8.17 -4.76 12.37
N VAL A 130 -9.21 -5.41 11.84
CA VAL A 130 -10.44 -4.75 11.37
C VAL A 130 -11.17 -4.04 12.50
N ASP A 131 -11.18 -4.61 13.71
CA ASP A 131 -11.90 -4.08 14.86
C ASP A 131 -11.22 -2.82 15.41
N LYS A 132 -9.88 -2.77 15.38
CA LYS A 132 -9.11 -1.58 15.75
C LYS A 132 -8.92 -0.58 14.62
N GLY A 133 -9.37 -0.88 13.41
CA GLY A 133 -9.17 0.00 12.26
C GLY A 133 -7.69 0.15 11.88
N HIS A 134 -6.86 -0.88 12.15
CA HIS A 134 -5.40 -0.80 12.10
C HIS A 134 -4.80 -1.85 11.17
N VAL A 135 -3.76 -1.45 10.44
CA VAL A 135 -2.94 -2.34 9.62
C VAL A 135 -1.48 -2.10 9.96
N ARG A 136 -0.73 -3.18 10.17
CA ARG A 136 0.72 -3.14 10.29
C ARG A 136 1.37 -3.87 9.14
N GLU A 137 2.36 -3.21 8.53
CA GLU A 137 3.25 -3.83 7.56
C GLU A 137 4.69 -3.77 8.06
N ILE A 138 5.42 -4.90 7.95
CA ILE A 138 6.86 -4.97 8.16
C ILE A 138 7.54 -5.21 6.83
N TRP A 139 8.40 -4.28 6.44
CA TRP A 139 9.16 -4.31 5.21
C TRP A 139 10.64 -4.54 5.51
N VAL A 140 11.28 -5.38 4.71
CA VAL A 140 12.73 -5.57 4.75
C VAL A 140 13.36 -5.07 3.46
N PHE A 141 14.49 -4.38 3.59
CA PHE A 141 15.29 -3.96 2.45
C PHE A 141 16.19 -5.11 2.00
N LYS A 142 16.25 -5.35 0.70
CA LYS A 142 17.18 -6.32 0.14
C LYS A 142 18.58 -5.70 0.20
N LYS A 143 19.49 -6.43 0.85
CA LYS A 143 20.91 -6.11 0.81
C LYS A 143 21.46 -6.68 -0.50
N ASP A 144 22.22 -5.87 -1.22
CA ASP A 144 23.05 -6.32 -2.34
C ASP A 144 24.08 -7.36 -1.88
#